data_AF-A0A377K4M1-F1
#
_entry.id   AF-A0A377K4M1-F1
#
_cell.length_a   1.000
_cell.length_b   1.000
_cell.length_c   1.000
_cell.angle_alpha   90.00
_cell.angle_beta   90.00
_cell.angle_gamma   90.00
#
_symmetry.space_group_name_H-M   'P 1'
#
loop_
_entity.id
_entity.type
_entity.pdbx_description
1 polymer ?
#
loop_
_entity_poly.entity_id
_entity_poly.type
_entity_poly.pdbx_seq_one_letter_code
_entity_poly.pdbx_strand_id
1 'polypeptide(L)'
;MLARWGGLTRLLLNITLFDRQPLHPAVGAMLADFTNILLLDTACDGDTVSNLARKNQLTFTEDWEHRHWSGVELLRELKRQQRYPHGAPVVFTSNLGRSLYSSRAESPLGEPEWGISQTPQVWIDHLAFEHHGEVWLQWDSNDALFPPALVETLFDAYCQLINQLCDDESAWQKPFADMMPASQRAIRERVNATGAPIPEGLLHEGIFRIALQQPQALAVTDMRYQWNYHELTDYARRCAGRLIECGVQPGDNVAITMSKGAGQLVAVLAVLLAGAVYVPVSLDQPAARREKIYADASVRLVLICQHDASAGSDDIPALAWQQAIEAEPIANPVVRAPTQPAYIIYTSGSTGTPKGVVISHRGALNTCCDINTRYQVGPHDRVLALSALHFDLSVYDIFGVTARGRRAGDGDGKSTARSSRMVWS
;
A
#
# COMPACT_ATOMS: atom_id res chain seq x y z
N MET A 1 -3.67 8.35 23.50
CA MET A 1 -2.84 7.24 22.96
C MET A 1 -3.61 6.33 22.01
N LEU A 2 -4.68 5.64 22.45
CA LEU A 2 -5.44 4.67 21.64
C LEU A 2 -5.87 5.20 20.27
N ALA A 3 -6.37 6.45 20.22
CA ALA A 3 -6.74 7.10 18.96
C ALA A 3 -5.58 7.13 17.96
N ARG A 4 -4.36 7.47 18.39
CA ARG A 4 -3.18 7.55 17.50
C ARG A 4 -2.77 6.19 16.96
N TRP A 5 -2.81 5.15 17.79
CA TRP A 5 -2.55 3.77 17.35
C TRP A 5 -3.63 3.23 16.42
N GLY A 6 -4.87 3.70 16.56
CA GLY A 6 -5.98 3.42 15.65
C GLY A 6 -6.03 4.30 14.40
N GLY A 7 -5.11 5.27 14.22
CA GLY A 7 -5.16 6.24 13.12
C GLY A 7 -6.34 7.22 13.20
N LEU A 8 -6.88 7.43 14.39
CA LEU A 8 -8.04 8.29 14.66
C LEU A 8 -7.60 9.63 15.25
N THR A 9 -8.30 10.70 14.87
CA THR A 9 -8.13 12.05 15.46
C THR A 9 -9.09 12.33 16.61
N ARG A 10 -10.18 11.53 16.70
CA ARG A 10 -11.18 11.56 17.78
C ARG A 10 -11.51 10.14 18.22
N LEU A 11 -11.90 9.97 19.47
CA LEU A 11 -12.27 8.68 20.05
C LEU A 11 -13.55 8.84 20.87
N LEU A 12 -14.55 8.01 20.62
CA LEU A 12 -15.74 7.92 21.46
C LEU A 12 -15.42 7.01 22.66
N LEU A 13 -15.25 7.62 23.83
CA LEU A 13 -15.02 6.90 25.09
C LEU A 13 -16.35 6.65 25.79
N ASN A 14 -16.49 5.46 26.37
CA ASN A 14 -17.60 5.12 27.24
C ASN A 14 -17.19 5.37 28.70
N ILE A 15 -17.71 6.41 29.33
CA ILE A 15 -17.38 6.77 30.71
C ILE A 15 -18.43 6.21 31.65
N THR A 16 -17.98 5.45 32.65
CA THR A 16 -18.85 4.91 33.70
C THR A 16 -19.17 5.99 34.74
N LEU A 17 -20.46 6.18 35.01
CA LEU A 17 -20.98 7.08 36.02
C LEU A 17 -21.70 6.30 37.14
N PHE A 18 -21.59 6.78 38.37
CA PHE A 18 -22.39 6.29 39.49
C PHE A 18 -23.54 7.27 39.78
N ASP A 19 -24.71 7.01 39.20
CA ASP A 19 -25.90 7.88 39.29
C ASP A 19 -26.79 7.47 40.47
N ARG A 20 -26.25 7.58 41.69
CA ARG A 20 -27.02 7.36 42.92
C ARG A 20 -27.67 8.66 43.39
N GLN A 21 -28.79 9.02 42.78
CA GLN A 21 -29.52 10.24 43.12
C GLN A 21 -30.12 10.15 44.55
N PRO A 22 -29.99 11.18 45.39
CA PRO A 22 -30.50 11.18 46.76
C PRO A 22 -32.02 11.45 46.80
N LEU A 23 -32.80 10.73 46.00
CA LEU A 23 -34.26 10.90 45.88
C LEU A 23 -35.02 10.46 47.15
N HIS A 24 -34.42 9.59 47.96
CA HIS A 24 -34.96 9.13 49.24
C HIS A 24 -33.81 8.70 50.18
N PRO A 25 -33.91 8.91 51.52
CA PRO A 25 -32.86 8.53 52.47
C PRO A 25 -32.41 7.06 52.39
N ALA A 26 -33.32 6.16 52.02
CA ALA A 26 -33.02 4.73 51.86
C ALA A 26 -32.08 4.43 50.68
N VAL A 27 -32.02 5.29 49.65
CA VAL A 27 -31.21 5.04 48.43
C VAL A 27 -29.73 4.85 48.77
N GLY A 28 -29.21 5.59 49.75
CA GLY A 28 -27.83 5.45 50.22
C GLY A 28 -27.49 4.08 50.80
N ALA A 29 -28.49 3.34 51.29
CA ALA A 29 -28.35 2.01 51.89
C ALA A 29 -28.77 0.86 50.95
N MET A 30 -29.24 1.16 49.74
CA MET A 30 -29.72 0.14 48.80
C MET A 30 -28.57 -0.62 48.14
N LEU A 31 -28.66 -1.94 48.08
CA LEU A 31 -27.86 -2.74 47.16
C LEU A 31 -28.59 -2.82 45.82
N ALA A 32 -28.19 -2.00 44.85
CA ALA A 32 -28.76 -1.95 43.51
C ALA A 32 -27.73 -1.45 42.50
N ASP A 33 -28.01 -1.64 41.22
CA ASP A 33 -27.19 -1.09 40.14
C ASP A 33 -27.54 0.38 39.91
N PHE A 34 -26.60 1.26 40.23
CA PHE A 34 -26.67 2.70 39.99
C PHE A 34 -25.71 3.14 38.88
N THR A 35 -25.22 2.18 38.09
CA THR A 35 -24.26 2.44 37.03
C THR A 35 -24.99 3.03 35.83
N ASN A 36 -24.48 4.15 35.34
CA ASN A 36 -24.89 4.74 34.08
C ASN A 36 -23.66 4.95 33.20
N ILE A 37 -23.86 5.21 31.92
CA ILE A 37 -22.77 5.50 30.98
C ILE A 37 -22.96 6.84 30.31
N LEU A 38 -21.84 7.52 30.07
CA LEU A 38 -21.75 8.76 29.32
C LEU A 38 -20.80 8.56 28.14
N LEU A 39 -21.28 8.85 26.93
CA LEU A 39 -20.44 8.75 25.74
C LEU A 39 -19.71 10.08 25.53
N LEU A 40 -18.39 10.08 25.67
CA LEU A 40 -17.55 11.28 25.51
C LEU A 40 -16.82 11.26 24.16
N ASP A 41 -17.13 12.23 23.30
CA ASP A 41 -16.40 12.43 22.04
C ASP A 41 -15.08 13.18 22.28
N THR A 42 -13.99 12.43 22.39
CA THR A 42 -12.69 12.90 22.86
C THR A 42 -11.82 13.36 21.69
N ALA A 43 -11.42 14.63 21.69
CA ALA A 43 -10.39 15.14 20.79
C ALA A 43 -9.00 14.60 21.18
N CYS A 44 -8.28 14.01 20.23
CA CYS A 44 -7.05 13.26 20.51
C CYS A 44 -5.81 13.75 19.76
N ASP A 45 -5.93 14.74 18.88
CA ASP A 45 -4.83 15.21 18.03
C ASP A 45 -4.98 16.71 17.67
N GLY A 46 -3.91 17.29 17.12
CA GLY A 46 -3.92 18.64 16.52
C GLY A 46 -3.70 19.81 17.50
N ASP A 47 -3.29 19.54 18.75
CA ASP A 47 -3.02 20.58 19.75
C ASP A 47 -2.04 20.10 20.83
N THR A 48 -1.72 20.96 21.81
CA THR A 48 -0.96 20.59 23.01
C THR A 48 -1.76 19.67 23.93
N VAL A 49 -1.08 18.87 24.75
CA VAL A 49 -1.76 17.99 25.74
C VAL A 49 -2.66 18.81 26.67
N SER A 50 -2.21 19.97 27.14
CA SER A 50 -2.98 20.87 27.99
C SER A 50 -4.26 21.39 27.33
N ASN A 51 -4.18 21.79 26.05
CA ASN A 51 -5.35 22.26 25.31
C ASN A 51 -6.32 21.12 24.99
N LEU A 52 -5.82 19.93 24.63
CA LEU A 52 -6.66 18.75 24.43
C LEU A 52 -7.37 18.36 25.73
N ALA A 53 -6.67 18.33 26.87
CA ALA A 53 -7.26 18.06 28.17
C ALA A 53 -8.37 19.08 28.50
N ARG A 54 -8.12 20.38 28.29
CA ARG A 54 -9.13 21.43 28.51
C ARG A 54 -10.34 21.28 27.59
N LYS A 55 -10.12 21.01 26.30
CA LYS A 55 -11.21 20.78 25.33
C LYS A 55 -12.07 19.59 25.75
N ASN A 56 -11.44 18.47 26.09
CA ASN A 56 -12.17 17.27 26.52
C ASN A 56 -12.87 17.47 27.87
N GLN A 57 -12.30 18.25 28.79
CA GLN A 57 -12.96 18.64 30.04
C GLN A 57 -14.22 19.49 29.78
N LEU A 58 -14.16 20.43 28.81
CA LEU A 58 -15.32 21.23 28.41
C LEU A 58 -16.40 20.33 27.79
N THR A 59 -16.04 19.46 26.83
CA THR A 59 -16.96 18.49 26.25
C THR A 59 -17.59 17.59 27.31
N PHE A 60 -16.79 17.07 28.25
CA PHE A 60 -17.32 16.29 29.37
C PHE A 60 -18.30 17.07 30.23
N THR A 61 -18.03 18.35 30.50
CA THR A 61 -18.91 19.21 31.31
C THR A 61 -20.24 19.44 30.59
N GLU A 62 -20.21 19.68 29.28
CA GLU A 62 -21.41 19.81 28.45
C GLU A 62 -22.21 18.49 28.42
N ASP A 63 -21.55 17.36 28.16
CA ASP A 63 -22.19 16.05 28.12
C ASP A 63 -22.77 15.66 29.49
N TRP A 64 -22.11 16.05 30.59
CA TRP A 64 -22.55 15.79 31.96
C TRP A 64 -23.88 16.47 32.32
N GLU A 65 -24.19 17.64 31.76
CA GLU A 65 -25.49 18.29 31.92
C GLU A 65 -26.63 17.43 31.33
N HIS A 66 -26.29 16.53 30.41
CA HIS A 66 -27.21 15.60 29.77
C HIS A 66 -27.17 14.17 30.34
N ARG A 67 -26.44 13.92 31.44
CA ARG A 67 -26.25 12.59 32.04
C ARG A 67 -27.54 11.83 32.40
N HIS A 68 -28.66 12.53 32.53
CA HIS A 68 -29.96 11.93 32.81
C HIS A 68 -30.58 11.24 31.60
N TRP A 69 -30.07 11.49 30.39
CA TRP A 69 -30.41 10.71 29.22
C TRP A 69 -29.65 9.38 29.23
N SER A 70 -30.32 8.28 28.87
CA SER A 70 -29.69 6.96 28.90
C SER A 70 -28.58 6.87 27.84
N GLY A 71 -27.33 6.75 28.27
CA GLY A 71 -26.22 6.54 27.35
C GLY A 71 -26.32 5.20 26.59
N VAL A 72 -26.99 4.20 27.16
CA VAL A 72 -27.30 2.93 26.48
C VAL A 72 -28.28 3.16 25.32
N GLU A 73 -29.31 3.97 25.50
CA GLU A 73 -30.24 4.33 24.43
C GLU A 73 -29.55 5.15 23.33
N LEU A 74 -28.71 6.11 23.72
CA LEU A 74 -27.90 6.87 22.77
C LEU A 74 -26.98 5.94 21.94
N LEU A 75 -26.31 4.99 22.58
CA LEU A 75 -25.44 4.04 21.90
C LEU A 75 -26.21 3.16 20.91
N ARG A 76 -27.41 2.69 21.30
CA ARG A 76 -28.32 1.95 20.40
C ARG A 76 -28.73 2.78 19.20
N GLU A 77 -29.03 4.05 19.39
CA GLU A 77 -29.40 4.97 18.33
C GLU A 77 -28.23 5.24 17.36
N LEU A 78 -27.03 5.48 17.87
CA LEU A 78 -25.81 5.64 17.05
C LEU A 78 -25.50 4.39 16.21
N LYS A 79 -25.74 3.20 16.77
CA LYS A 79 -25.61 1.93 16.05
C LYS A 79 -26.67 1.78 14.96
N ARG A 80 -27.93 2.14 15.24
CA ARG A 80 -29.04 2.13 14.26
C ARG A 80 -28.73 3.03 13.07
N GLN A 81 -28.12 4.18 13.30
CA GLN A 81 -27.70 5.12 12.26
C GLN A 81 -26.38 4.73 11.55
N GLN A 82 -25.75 3.60 11.88
CA GLN A 82 -24.46 3.16 11.35
C GLN A 82 -23.30 4.17 11.57
N ARG A 83 -23.44 5.09 12.54
CA ARG A 83 -22.38 6.06 12.89
C ARG A 83 -21.29 5.43 13.76
N TYR A 84 -21.70 4.55 14.68
CA TYR A 84 -20.82 3.74 15.53
C TYR A 84 -21.31 2.28 15.54
N PRO A 85 -21.08 1.52 14.45
CA PRO A 85 -21.64 0.16 14.30
C PRO A 85 -21.15 -0.82 15.37
N HIS A 86 -19.97 -0.57 15.94
CA HIS A 86 -19.37 -1.34 17.02
C HIS A 86 -19.57 -0.73 18.42
N GLY A 87 -20.35 0.35 18.53
CA GLY A 87 -20.57 1.07 19.78
C GLY A 87 -19.34 1.84 20.26
N ALA A 88 -19.15 1.90 21.58
CA ALA A 88 -18.05 2.55 22.28
C ALA A 88 -17.33 1.49 23.15
N PRO A 89 -16.47 0.66 22.54
CA PRO A 89 -15.94 -0.54 23.17
C PRO A 89 -14.75 -0.28 24.11
N VAL A 90 -14.31 0.97 24.23
CA VAL A 90 -13.29 1.37 25.20
C VAL A 90 -14.01 2.07 26.35
N VAL A 91 -13.98 1.44 27.51
CA VAL A 91 -14.59 1.96 28.74
C VAL A 91 -13.52 2.63 29.58
N PHE A 92 -13.87 3.75 30.21
CA PHE A 92 -13.05 4.41 31.21
C PHE A 92 -13.86 4.64 32.49
N THR A 93 -13.36 4.11 33.59
CA THR A 93 -13.95 4.23 34.93
C THR A 93 -12.92 4.87 35.86
N SER A 94 -13.27 6.04 36.43
CA SER A 94 -12.42 6.73 37.39
C SER A 94 -13.05 6.75 38.78
N ASN A 95 -12.31 6.22 39.75
CA ASN A 95 -12.59 6.32 41.19
C ASN A 95 -11.45 7.09 41.90
N LEU A 96 -10.81 8.03 41.20
CA LEU A 96 -9.85 8.93 41.85
C LEU A 96 -10.61 9.85 42.81
N GLY A 97 -10.05 10.10 43.99
CA GLY A 97 -10.72 10.82 45.09
C GLY A 97 -11.83 10.04 45.81
N ARG A 98 -12.09 8.77 45.47
CA ARG A 98 -13.02 7.87 46.19
C ARG A 98 -12.46 6.46 46.22
N SER A 99 -12.07 5.94 47.38
CA SER A 99 -11.54 4.58 47.44
C SER A 99 -12.57 3.54 46.96
N LEU A 100 -12.14 2.69 46.01
CA LEU A 100 -12.90 1.51 45.57
C LEU A 100 -13.07 0.48 46.70
N TYR A 101 -12.08 0.43 47.58
CA TYR A 101 -12.02 -0.49 48.70
C TYR A 101 -12.48 0.20 49.98
N SER A 102 -12.82 -0.61 51.00
CA SER A 102 -13.26 -0.04 52.27
C SER A 102 -12.14 0.79 52.89
N SER A 103 -12.46 1.95 53.44
CA SER A 103 -11.52 2.76 54.22
C SER A 103 -11.26 2.19 55.62
N ARG A 104 -11.71 0.96 55.92
CA ARG A 104 -11.45 0.31 57.20
C ARG A 104 -10.01 -0.17 57.21
N ALA A 105 -9.29 0.09 58.29
CA ALA A 105 -7.88 -0.30 58.45
C ALA A 105 -7.65 -1.82 58.34
N GLU A 106 -8.68 -2.62 58.67
CA GLU A 106 -8.67 -4.07 58.47
C GLU A 106 -10.01 -4.51 57.89
N SER A 107 -9.98 -5.03 56.67
CA SER A 107 -11.11 -5.70 56.04
C SER A 107 -11.27 -7.10 56.66
N PRO A 108 -12.48 -7.52 57.07
CA PRO A 108 -12.71 -8.89 57.52
C PRO A 108 -12.50 -9.93 56.42
N LEU A 109 -12.37 -9.49 55.16
CA LEU A 109 -12.12 -10.32 53.99
C LEU A 109 -10.63 -10.38 53.59
N GLY A 110 -9.76 -9.65 54.30
CA GLY A 110 -8.35 -9.50 53.93
C GLY A 110 -8.10 -8.46 52.84
N GLU A 111 -6.86 -8.43 52.34
CA GLU A 111 -6.42 -7.51 51.29
C GLU A 111 -6.77 -8.05 49.89
N PRO A 112 -7.27 -7.19 48.98
CA PRO A 112 -7.48 -7.57 47.58
C PRO A 112 -6.15 -7.91 46.88
N GLU A 113 -6.03 -9.12 46.34
CA GLU A 113 -4.84 -9.54 45.56
C GLU A 113 -5.04 -9.35 44.05
N TRP A 114 -6.24 -9.64 43.54
CA TRP A 114 -6.56 -9.57 42.11
C TRP A 114 -8.03 -9.24 41.88
N GLY A 115 -8.32 -8.55 40.79
CA GLY A 115 -9.68 -8.24 40.35
C GLY A 115 -9.75 -8.06 38.83
N ILE A 116 -10.93 -8.32 38.27
CA ILE A 116 -11.23 -8.11 36.85
C ILE A 116 -12.62 -7.51 36.70
N SER A 117 -12.77 -6.57 35.77
CA SER A 117 -14.05 -6.11 35.25
C SER A 117 -14.41 -6.88 33.98
N GLN A 118 -15.61 -7.43 33.92
CA GLN A 118 -16.10 -8.17 32.76
C GLN A 118 -17.42 -7.58 32.27
N THR A 119 -17.30 -6.67 31.30
CA THR A 119 -18.46 -6.04 30.68
C THR A 119 -18.65 -6.56 29.25
N PRO A 120 -19.82 -7.13 28.91
CA PRO A 120 -20.09 -7.55 27.53
C PRO A 120 -19.89 -6.42 26.53
N GLN A 121 -19.35 -6.74 25.35
CA GLN A 121 -19.12 -5.79 24.24
C GLN A 121 -18.04 -4.72 24.53
N VAL A 122 -17.30 -4.84 25.62
CA VAL A 122 -16.12 -4.03 25.92
C VAL A 122 -14.87 -4.76 25.42
N TRP A 123 -13.97 -4.01 24.76
CA TRP A 123 -12.70 -4.51 24.26
C TRP A 123 -11.56 -4.20 25.23
N ILE A 124 -11.57 -2.99 25.81
CA ILE A 124 -10.64 -2.53 26.84
C ILE A 124 -11.48 -1.80 27.88
N ASP A 125 -11.46 -2.30 29.12
CA ASP A 125 -12.00 -1.61 30.28
C ASP A 125 -10.83 -1.00 31.06
N HIS A 126 -10.77 0.33 31.09
CA HIS A 126 -9.73 1.05 31.80
C HIS A 126 -10.26 1.59 33.13
N LEU A 127 -9.73 1.06 34.24
CA LEU A 127 -10.00 1.54 35.58
C LEU A 127 -8.83 2.37 36.13
N ALA A 128 -9.15 3.49 36.77
CA ALA A 128 -8.20 4.32 37.53
C ALA A 128 -8.73 4.56 38.94
N PHE A 129 -7.95 4.21 39.97
CA PHE A 129 -8.39 4.32 41.37
C PHE A 129 -7.21 4.52 42.34
N GLU A 130 -7.51 4.97 43.55
CA GLU A 130 -6.52 5.10 44.62
C GLU A 130 -6.54 3.89 45.56
N HIS A 131 -5.35 3.33 45.82
CA HIS A 131 -5.17 2.23 46.78
C HIS A 131 -3.80 2.35 47.45
N HIS A 132 -3.76 2.23 48.78
CA HIS A 132 -2.54 2.35 49.60
C HIS A 132 -1.69 3.61 49.34
N GLY A 133 -2.35 4.73 49.00
CA GLY A 133 -1.67 6.01 48.71
C GLY A 133 -1.08 6.12 47.31
N GLU A 134 -1.33 5.14 46.45
CA GLU A 134 -0.87 5.10 45.06
C GLU A 134 -2.06 5.20 44.08
N VAL A 135 -1.77 5.67 42.87
CA VAL A 135 -2.73 5.62 41.76
C VAL A 135 -2.52 4.31 41.00
N TRP A 136 -3.57 3.50 40.97
CA TRP A 136 -3.60 2.24 40.25
C TRP A 136 -4.32 2.43 38.91
N LEU A 137 -3.69 1.93 37.85
CA LEU A 137 -4.21 1.93 36.49
C LEU A 137 -4.32 0.48 36.03
N GLN A 138 -5.54 0.06 35.68
CA GLN A 138 -5.82 -1.31 35.25
C GLN A 138 -6.51 -1.30 33.90
N TRP A 139 -6.07 -2.18 33.01
CA TRP A 139 -6.71 -2.46 31.72
C TRP A 139 -7.15 -3.92 31.70
N ASP A 140 -8.46 -4.14 31.68
CA ASP A 140 -9.03 -5.47 31.42
C ASP A 140 -9.40 -5.55 29.94
N SER A 141 -8.72 -6.43 29.19
CA SER A 141 -8.91 -6.57 27.75
C SER A 141 -9.52 -7.90 27.36
N ASN A 142 -10.24 -7.90 26.23
CA ASN A 142 -10.54 -9.12 25.51
C ASN A 142 -9.38 -9.45 24.56
N ASP A 143 -8.41 -10.21 25.06
CA ASP A 143 -7.14 -10.50 24.37
C ASP A 143 -7.33 -11.16 23.01
N ALA A 144 -8.43 -11.91 22.82
CA ALA A 144 -8.73 -12.55 21.54
C ALA A 144 -8.98 -11.54 20.40
N LEU A 145 -9.22 -10.27 20.72
CA LEU A 145 -9.39 -9.18 19.74
C LEU A 145 -8.06 -8.54 19.31
N PHE A 146 -6.96 -8.84 20.01
CA PHE A 146 -5.68 -8.17 19.80
C PHE A 146 -4.58 -9.17 19.40
N PRO A 147 -3.62 -8.77 18.55
CA PRO A 147 -2.40 -9.52 18.36
C PRO A 147 -1.67 -9.79 19.69
N PRO A 148 -0.94 -10.91 19.80
CA PRO A 148 -0.14 -11.20 21.00
C PRO A 148 0.78 -10.03 21.38
N ALA A 149 0.90 -9.77 22.69
CA ALA A 149 1.68 -8.68 23.30
C ALA A 149 1.26 -7.24 22.92
N LEU A 150 0.22 -7.03 22.10
CA LEU A 150 -0.19 -5.68 21.71
C LEU A 150 -0.73 -4.91 22.92
N VAL A 151 -1.60 -5.51 23.73
CA VAL A 151 -2.20 -4.83 24.90
C VAL A 151 -1.12 -4.44 25.90
N GLU A 152 -0.19 -5.35 26.21
CA GLU A 152 0.98 -5.07 27.08
C GLU A 152 1.79 -3.88 26.54
N THR A 153 2.11 -3.90 25.24
CA THR A 153 2.84 -2.81 24.59
C THR A 153 2.10 -1.48 24.66
N LEU A 154 0.77 -1.50 24.45
CA LEU A 154 -0.08 -0.33 24.57
C LEU A 154 -0.07 0.20 26.01
N PHE A 155 -0.22 -0.67 26.99
CA PHE A 155 -0.24 -0.31 28.40
C PHE A 155 1.11 0.27 28.86
N ASP A 156 2.23 -0.32 28.45
CA ASP A 156 3.56 0.22 28.73
C ASP A 156 3.75 1.63 28.15
N ALA A 157 3.32 1.83 26.90
CA ALA A 157 3.38 3.15 26.27
C ALA A 157 2.48 4.17 27.00
N TYR A 158 1.29 3.73 27.45
CA TYR A 158 0.38 4.57 28.24
C TYR A 158 1.01 5.03 29.56
N CYS A 159 1.61 4.10 30.31
CA CYS A 159 2.31 4.40 31.56
C CYS A 159 3.52 5.33 31.34
N GLN A 160 4.32 5.11 30.29
CA GLN A 160 5.42 6.00 29.94
C GLN A 160 4.95 7.43 29.65
N LEU A 161 3.82 7.58 28.97
CA LEU A 161 3.24 8.90 28.70
C LEU A 161 2.80 9.60 29.99
N ILE A 162 2.15 8.88 30.90
CA ILE A 162 1.73 9.46 32.19
C ILE A 162 2.95 9.90 32.98
N ASN A 163 3.96 9.03 33.11
CA ASN A 163 5.19 9.35 33.82
C ASN A 163 5.89 10.57 33.21
N GLN A 164 5.96 10.66 31.87
CA GLN A 164 6.49 11.84 31.19
C GLN A 164 5.74 13.13 31.54
N LEU A 165 4.41 13.08 31.61
CA LEU A 165 3.59 14.23 32.01
C LEU A 165 3.75 14.59 33.49
N CYS A 166 4.07 13.63 34.35
CA CYS A 166 4.38 13.86 35.76
C CYS A 166 5.77 14.47 35.96
N ASP A 167 6.76 14.00 35.19
CA ASP A 167 8.18 14.35 35.37
C ASP A 167 8.61 15.64 34.65
N ASP A 168 7.94 15.99 33.54
CA ASP A 168 8.26 17.17 32.72
C ASP A 168 7.02 18.04 32.47
N GLU A 169 6.89 19.15 33.21
CA GLU A 169 5.78 20.10 33.05
C GLU A 169 5.73 20.68 31.63
N SER A 170 6.86 20.80 30.94
CA SER A 170 6.89 21.30 29.55
C SER A 170 6.24 20.33 28.56
N ALA A 171 6.09 19.04 28.91
CA ALA A 171 5.42 18.05 28.09
C ALA A 171 3.93 18.37 27.90
N TRP A 172 3.28 19.00 28.89
CA TRP A 172 1.89 19.44 28.78
C TRP A 172 1.67 20.50 27.69
N GLN A 173 2.69 21.30 27.39
CA GLN A 173 2.63 22.38 26.41
C GLN A 173 3.08 21.95 25.01
N LYS A 174 3.30 20.65 24.79
CA LYS A 174 3.64 20.06 23.50
C LYS A 174 2.50 19.15 23.05
N PRO A 175 2.34 18.87 21.75
CA PRO A 175 1.52 17.74 21.29
C PRO A 175 2.09 16.43 21.84
N PHE A 176 1.29 15.34 21.95
CA PHE A 176 1.91 14.07 22.38
C PHE A 176 3.02 13.67 21.38
N ALA A 177 4.10 13.11 21.90
CA ALA A 177 5.17 12.57 21.08
C ALA A 177 4.72 11.33 20.28
N ASP A 178 5.53 10.92 19.31
CA ASP A 178 5.39 9.61 18.67
C ASP A 178 5.71 8.52 19.70
N MET A 179 4.68 7.79 20.11
CA MET A 179 4.76 6.73 21.14
C MET A 179 5.08 5.35 20.54
N MET A 180 5.54 5.30 19.28
CA MET A 180 5.98 4.04 18.69
C MET A 180 7.13 3.45 19.51
N PRO A 181 6.98 2.21 20.02
CA PRO A 181 8.03 1.56 20.81
C PRO A 181 9.34 1.51 20.04
N ALA A 182 10.46 1.70 20.73
CA ALA A 182 11.79 1.69 20.13
C ALA A 182 12.07 0.38 19.36
N SER A 183 11.59 -0.75 19.87
CA SER A 183 11.66 -2.06 19.21
C SER A 183 10.94 -2.08 17.85
N GLN A 184 9.75 -1.49 17.76
CA GLN A 184 9.00 -1.39 16.50
C GLN A 184 9.67 -0.42 15.52
N ARG A 185 10.20 0.71 16.02
CA ARG A 185 10.96 1.66 15.20
C ARG A 185 12.17 1.00 14.56
N ALA A 186 12.96 0.25 15.35
CA ALA A 186 14.11 -0.50 14.86
C ALA A 186 13.74 -1.55 13.80
N ILE A 187 12.59 -2.23 13.95
CA ILE A 187 12.08 -3.15 12.92
C ILE A 187 11.76 -2.40 11.62
N ARG A 188 11.05 -1.27 11.69
CA ARG A 188 10.70 -0.45 10.51
C ARG A 188 11.93 0.08 9.81
N GLU A 189 12.90 0.62 10.56
CA GLU A 189 14.17 1.09 10.01
C GLU A 189 14.91 -0.04 9.29
N ARG A 190 15.02 -1.21 9.92
CA ARG A 190 15.68 -2.39 9.33
C ARG A 190 14.98 -2.89 8.06
N VAL A 191 13.66 -2.97 8.04
CA VAL A 191 12.89 -3.43 6.86
C VAL A 191 12.95 -2.41 5.72
N ASN A 192 13.00 -1.12 6.03
CA ASN A 192 13.09 -0.06 5.04
C ASN A 192 14.53 0.25 4.60
N ALA A 193 15.55 -0.32 5.24
CA ALA A 193 16.96 -0.21 4.88
C ALA A 193 17.28 -1.00 3.57
N THR A 194 16.63 -0.58 2.48
CA THR A 194 16.69 -1.19 1.14
C THR A 194 17.64 -0.45 0.20
N GLY A 195 18.51 0.41 0.75
CA GLY A 195 19.49 1.17 -0.01
C GLY A 195 20.45 0.26 -0.77
N ALA A 196 20.40 0.33 -2.09
CA ALA A 196 21.29 -0.39 -3.00
C ALA A 196 21.61 0.51 -4.21
N PRO A 197 22.69 0.24 -4.96
CA PRO A 197 22.98 0.95 -6.20
C PRO A 197 21.80 0.86 -7.18
N ILE A 198 21.29 2.01 -7.62
CA ILE A 198 20.21 2.08 -8.60
C ILE A 198 20.83 1.86 -9.99
N PRO A 199 20.28 0.96 -10.83
CA PRO A 199 20.82 0.75 -12.17
C PRO A 199 20.64 2.00 -13.04
N GLU A 200 21.70 2.33 -13.76
CA GLU A 200 21.67 3.32 -14.84
C GLU A 200 21.29 2.66 -16.17
N GLY A 201 20.82 3.47 -17.11
CA GLY A 201 20.48 3.03 -18.47
C GLY A 201 18.98 2.86 -18.72
N LEU A 202 18.65 2.48 -19.96
CA LEU A 202 17.28 2.34 -20.42
C LEU A 202 16.82 0.88 -20.34
N LEU A 203 15.54 0.70 -19.97
CA LEU A 203 14.89 -0.61 -19.78
C LEU A 203 15.20 -1.65 -20.89
N HIS A 204 15.27 -1.23 -22.15
CA HIS A 204 15.46 -2.13 -23.30
C HIS A 204 16.94 -2.45 -23.60
N GLU A 205 17.91 -1.68 -23.09
CA GLU A 205 19.33 -1.81 -23.45
C GLU A 205 19.91 -3.18 -23.12
N GLY A 206 19.39 -3.84 -22.09
CA GLY A 206 19.75 -5.21 -21.73
C GLY A 206 19.66 -6.17 -22.90
N ILE A 207 18.53 -6.14 -23.61
CA ILE A 207 18.23 -7.03 -24.72
C ILE A 207 19.18 -6.79 -25.90
N PHE A 208 19.42 -5.52 -26.25
CA PHE A 208 20.35 -5.17 -27.32
C PHE A 208 21.80 -5.53 -26.99
N ARG A 209 22.20 -5.41 -25.71
CA ARG A 209 23.51 -5.87 -25.26
C ARG A 209 23.67 -7.37 -25.43
N ILE A 210 22.65 -8.16 -25.11
CA ILE A 210 22.68 -9.61 -25.38
C ILE A 210 22.76 -9.88 -26.87
N ALA A 211 21.99 -9.17 -27.71
CA ALA A 211 22.01 -9.38 -29.16
C ALA A 211 23.41 -9.18 -29.77
N LEU A 212 24.20 -8.25 -29.25
CA LEU A 212 25.60 -8.09 -29.65
C LEU A 212 26.51 -9.23 -29.18
N GLN A 213 26.27 -9.76 -27.98
CA GLN A 213 27.10 -10.81 -27.39
C GLN A 213 26.75 -12.22 -27.90
N GLN A 214 25.47 -12.47 -28.17
CA GLN A 214 24.87 -13.77 -28.48
C GLN A 214 23.79 -13.64 -29.57
N PRO A 215 24.14 -13.19 -30.79
CA PRO A 215 23.16 -12.90 -31.83
C PRO A 215 22.32 -14.12 -32.22
N GLN A 216 22.93 -15.31 -32.26
CA GLN A 216 22.29 -16.56 -32.70
C GLN A 216 21.57 -17.30 -31.56
N ALA A 217 21.62 -16.79 -30.33
CA ALA A 217 20.88 -17.36 -29.22
C ALA A 217 19.38 -17.14 -29.43
N LEU A 218 18.58 -18.19 -29.22
CA LEU A 218 17.13 -18.06 -29.24
C LEU A 218 16.68 -17.03 -28.19
N ALA A 219 15.84 -16.08 -28.60
CA ALA A 219 15.28 -15.04 -27.75
C ALA A 219 13.79 -15.30 -27.46
N VAL A 220 13.03 -15.59 -28.51
CA VAL A 220 11.57 -15.70 -28.46
C VAL A 220 11.12 -16.96 -29.20
N THR A 221 10.17 -17.67 -28.62
CA THR A 221 9.44 -18.73 -29.30
C THR A 221 7.96 -18.67 -28.94
N ASP A 222 7.13 -18.78 -29.97
CA ASP A 222 5.68 -18.98 -29.87
C ASP A 222 5.23 -20.02 -30.92
N MET A 223 3.92 -20.21 -31.10
CA MET A 223 3.39 -21.20 -32.05
C MET A 223 3.66 -20.87 -33.53
N ARG A 224 4.01 -19.63 -33.86
CA ARG A 224 4.21 -19.11 -35.24
C ARG A 224 5.65 -18.69 -35.51
N TYR A 225 6.36 -18.23 -34.49
CA TYR A 225 7.65 -17.58 -34.64
C TYR A 225 8.69 -18.18 -33.69
N GLN A 226 9.90 -18.32 -34.20
CA GLN A 226 11.07 -18.70 -33.44
C GLN A 226 12.21 -17.78 -33.87
N TRP A 227 12.58 -16.84 -33.00
CA TRP A 227 13.56 -15.79 -33.32
C TRP A 227 14.74 -15.81 -32.37
N ASN A 228 15.94 -15.68 -32.94
CA ASN A 228 17.13 -15.37 -32.18
C ASN A 228 17.20 -13.87 -31.81
N TYR A 229 18.17 -13.50 -30.96
CA TYR A 229 18.33 -12.12 -30.52
C TYR A 229 18.65 -11.16 -31.69
N HIS A 230 19.39 -11.61 -32.70
CA HIS A 230 19.67 -10.81 -33.89
C HIS A 230 18.37 -10.47 -34.65
N GLU A 231 17.55 -11.46 -34.96
CA GLU A 231 16.26 -11.29 -35.65
C GLU A 231 15.32 -10.40 -34.85
N LEU A 232 15.15 -10.65 -33.55
CA LEU A 232 14.28 -9.84 -32.69
C LEU A 232 14.70 -8.36 -32.70
N THR A 233 16.00 -8.10 -32.54
CA THR A 233 16.50 -6.72 -32.48
C THR A 233 16.53 -6.02 -33.84
N ASP A 234 16.71 -6.75 -34.95
CA ASP A 234 16.56 -6.21 -36.29
C ASP A 234 15.10 -5.80 -36.56
N TYR A 235 14.13 -6.69 -36.28
CA TYR A 235 12.71 -6.36 -36.40
C TYR A 235 12.31 -5.16 -35.54
N ALA A 236 12.79 -5.08 -34.29
CA ALA A 236 12.56 -3.93 -33.43
C ALA A 236 13.15 -2.63 -34.03
N ARG A 237 14.34 -2.68 -34.63
CA ARG A 237 14.97 -1.52 -35.29
C ARG A 237 14.26 -1.07 -36.55
N ARG A 238 13.78 -2.00 -37.38
CA ARG A 238 12.98 -1.70 -38.58
C ARG A 238 11.65 -1.07 -38.21
N CYS A 239 10.95 -1.68 -37.25
CA CYS A 239 9.70 -1.14 -36.73
C CYS A 239 9.90 0.26 -36.11
N ALA A 240 11.00 0.49 -35.36
CA ALA A 240 11.34 1.82 -34.85
C ALA A 240 11.59 2.84 -35.97
N GLY A 241 12.25 2.42 -37.05
CA GLY A 241 12.46 3.24 -38.25
C GLY A 241 11.13 3.67 -38.86
N ARG A 242 10.19 2.72 -39.01
CA ARG A 242 8.85 3.02 -39.51
C ARG A 242 8.07 3.96 -38.59
N LEU A 243 8.17 3.79 -37.26
CA LEU A 243 7.53 4.72 -36.30
C LEU A 243 8.02 6.15 -36.51
N ILE A 244 9.33 6.34 -36.68
CA ILE A 244 9.93 7.66 -36.91
C ILE A 244 9.50 8.23 -38.27
N GLU A 245 9.45 7.41 -39.33
CA GLU A 245 8.91 7.82 -40.64
C GLU A 245 7.44 8.26 -40.56
N CYS A 246 6.65 7.61 -39.70
CA CYS A 246 5.27 8.00 -39.41
C CYS A 246 5.16 9.24 -38.49
N GLY A 247 6.30 9.85 -38.14
CA GLY A 247 6.36 11.08 -37.39
C GLY A 247 6.25 10.93 -35.87
N VAL A 248 6.51 9.73 -35.31
CA VAL A 248 6.68 9.55 -33.86
C VAL A 248 7.96 10.26 -33.41
N GLN A 249 7.83 11.12 -32.41
CA GLN A 249 8.94 11.85 -31.80
C GLN A 249 9.31 11.28 -30.42
N PRO A 250 10.53 11.55 -29.93
CA PRO A 250 10.93 11.14 -28.59
C PRO A 250 10.00 11.73 -27.53
N GLY A 251 9.38 10.89 -26.72
CA GLY A 251 8.42 11.28 -25.68
C GLY A 251 6.96 11.20 -26.10
N ASP A 252 6.67 10.93 -27.36
CA ASP A 252 5.30 10.61 -27.80
C ASP A 252 4.83 9.29 -27.17
N ASN A 253 3.52 9.15 -27.03
CA ASN A 253 2.87 7.95 -26.53
C ASN A 253 2.40 7.09 -27.72
N VAL A 254 2.86 5.85 -27.80
CA VAL A 254 2.46 4.89 -28.84
C VAL A 254 1.67 3.77 -28.19
N ALA A 255 0.41 3.61 -28.59
CA ALA A 255 -0.40 2.54 -28.06
C ALA A 255 -0.02 1.21 -28.70
N ILE A 256 -0.02 0.13 -27.92
CA ILE A 256 0.15 -1.23 -28.40
C ILE A 256 -1.17 -1.95 -28.15
N THR A 257 -1.95 -2.16 -29.20
CA THR A 257 -3.28 -2.76 -29.14
C THR A 257 -3.33 -3.95 -30.08
N MET A 258 -2.88 -5.10 -29.58
CA MET A 258 -2.85 -6.35 -30.35
C MET A 258 -2.95 -7.55 -29.43
N SER A 259 -3.30 -8.70 -30.00
CA SER A 259 -3.30 -9.99 -29.34
C SER A 259 -1.91 -10.33 -28.78
N LYS A 260 -1.90 -11.26 -27.83
CA LYS A 260 -0.67 -11.82 -27.28
C LYS A 260 0.15 -12.53 -28.36
N GLY A 261 1.47 -12.35 -28.35
CA GLY A 261 2.40 -13.03 -29.28
C GLY A 261 3.70 -12.28 -29.48
N ALA A 262 4.63 -12.86 -30.26
CA ALA A 262 5.98 -12.31 -30.47
C ALA A 262 6.01 -10.87 -31.02
N GLY A 263 4.96 -10.46 -31.75
CA GLY A 263 4.80 -9.09 -32.25
C GLY A 263 4.74 -8.02 -31.14
N GLN A 264 4.25 -8.36 -29.94
CA GLN A 264 4.24 -7.44 -28.79
C GLN A 264 5.66 -7.06 -28.36
N LEU A 265 6.61 -7.99 -28.44
CA LEU A 265 8.02 -7.72 -28.13
C LEU A 265 8.63 -6.74 -29.12
N VAL A 266 8.41 -6.97 -30.41
CA VAL A 266 8.87 -6.08 -31.48
C VAL A 266 8.30 -4.68 -31.27
N ALA A 267 6.99 -4.57 -31.02
CA ALA A 267 6.32 -3.30 -30.78
C ALA A 267 6.87 -2.56 -29.56
N VAL A 268 7.00 -3.22 -28.41
CA VAL A 268 7.54 -2.62 -27.18
C VAL A 268 8.97 -2.13 -27.40
N LEU A 269 9.84 -2.96 -27.96
CA LEU A 269 11.24 -2.59 -28.20
C LEU A 269 11.37 -1.46 -29.22
N ALA A 270 10.56 -1.48 -30.28
CA ALA A 270 10.54 -0.45 -31.31
C ALA A 270 10.13 0.92 -30.75
N VAL A 271 9.07 0.96 -29.94
CA VAL A 271 8.61 2.20 -29.29
C VAL A 271 9.69 2.77 -28.39
N LEU A 272 10.33 1.94 -27.58
CA LEU A 272 11.41 2.39 -26.70
C LEU A 272 12.67 2.82 -27.46
N LEU A 273 13.01 2.15 -28.57
CA LEU A 273 14.12 2.53 -29.45
C LEU A 273 13.89 3.88 -30.15
N ALA A 274 12.64 4.19 -30.50
CA ALA A 274 12.22 5.49 -31.03
C ALA A 274 12.20 6.59 -29.95
N GLY A 275 12.53 6.25 -28.70
CA GLY A 275 12.51 7.17 -27.55
C GLY A 275 11.09 7.55 -27.12
N ALA A 276 10.08 6.84 -27.60
CA ALA A 276 8.68 6.99 -27.25
C ALA A 276 8.30 6.13 -26.04
N VAL A 277 7.08 6.32 -25.56
CA VAL A 277 6.53 5.67 -24.37
C VAL A 277 5.44 4.69 -24.82
N TYR A 278 5.54 3.41 -24.46
CA TYR A 278 4.53 2.44 -24.88
C TYR A 278 3.31 2.45 -23.94
N VAL A 279 2.13 2.40 -24.53
CA VAL A 279 0.84 2.39 -23.82
C VAL A 279 0.08 1.12 -24.20
N PRO A 280 0.19 0.03 -23.43
CA PRO A 280 -0.48 -1.20 -23.78
C PRO A 280 -1.97 -1.10 -23.50
N VAL A 281 -2.78 -1.42 -24.51
CA VAL A 281 -4.24 -1.39 -24.42
C VAL A 281 -4.79 -2.74 -24.84
N SER A 282 -5.61 -3.35 -23.99
CA SER A 282 -6.15 -4.68 -24.28
C SER A 282 -7.08 -4.64 -25.49
N LEU A 283 -6.88 -5.59 -26.40
CA LEU A 283 -7.76 -5.80 -27.55
C LEU A 283 -9.19 -6.15 -27.10
N ASP A 284 -9.32 -6.85 -25.97
CA ASP A 284 -10.58 -7.34 -25.41
C ASP A 284 -11.43 -6.25 -24.75
N GLN A 285 -10.89 -5.03 -24.59
CA GLN A 285 -11.67 -3.91 -24.07
C GLN A 285 -12.62 -3.36 -25.14
N PRO A 286 -13.84 -2.94 -24.76
CA PRO A 286 -14.76 -2.27 -25.69
C PRO A 286 -14.11 -1.06 -26.37
N ALA A 287 -14.43 -0.81 -27.64
CA ALA A 287 -13.84 0.27 -28.44
C ALA A 287 -13.88 1.63 -27.74
N ALA A 288 -15.04 2.02 -27.20
CA ALA A 288 -15.22 3.26 -26.44
C ALA A 288 -14.31 3.39 -25.21
N ARG A 289 -13.88 2.26 -24.60
CA ARG A 289 -12.92 2.28 -23.50
C ARG A 289 -11.48 2.45 -24.01
N ARG A 290 -11.14 1.82 -25.13
CA ARG A 290 -9.83 1.99 -25.79
C ARG A 290 -9.65 3.43 -26.26
N GLU A 291 -10.66 4.02 -26.90
CA GLU A 291 -10.66 5.42 -27.35
C GLU A 291 -10.45 6.40 -26.19
N LYS A 292 -11.10 6.19 -25.04
CA LYS A 292 -10.86 6.99 -23.83
C LYS A 292 -9.42 6.91 -23.35
N ILE A 293 -8.83 5.72 -23.36
CA ILE A 293 -7.42 5.54 -23.00
C ILE A 293 -6.52 6.25 -24.01
N TYR A 294 -6.79 6.12 -25.31
CA TYR A 294 -5.99 6.78 -26.34
C TYR A 294 -6.04 8.30 -26.23
N ALA A 295 -7.22 8.86 -25.98
CA ALA A 295 -7.41 10.30 -25.78
C ALA A 295 -6.71 10.78 -24.51
N ASP A 296 -6.91 10.11 -23.37
CA ASP A 296 -6.30 10.47 -22.09
C ASP A 296 -4.77 10.39 -22.14
N ALA A 297 -4.23 9.35 -22.78
CA ALA A 297 -2.80 9.20 -23.00
C ALA A 297 -2.25 10.06 -24.15
N SER A 298 -3.07 10.83 -24.86
CA SER A 298 -2.63 11.60 -26.04
C SER A 298 -1.83 10.75 -27.03
N VAL A 299 -2.36 9.57 -27.37
CA VAL A 299 -1.69 8.59 -28.22
C VAL A 299 -1.48 9.16 -29.62
N ARG A 300 -0.23 9.11 -30.08
CA ARG A 300 0.18 9.58 -31.41
C ARG A 300 -0.11 8.57 -32.52
N LEU A 301 0.06 7.28 -32.22
CA LEU A 301 -0.04 6.17 -33.15
C LEU A 301 -0.41 4.89 -32.41
N VAL A 302 -1.17 4.00 -33.05
CA VAL A 302 -1.51 2.67 -32.52
C VAL A 302 -0.80 1.58 -33.31
N LEU A 303 0.06 0.81 -32.65
CA LEU A 303 0.60 -0.43 -33.21
C LEU A 303 -0.41 -1.56 -33.02
N ILE A 304 -0.73 -2.23 -34.13
CA ILE A 304 -1.69 -3.33 -34.21
C ILE A 304 -1.05 -4.58 -34.84
N CYS A 305 -1.73 -5.72 -34.78
CA CYS A 305 -1.36 -6.92 -35.53
C CYS A 305 -2.32 -7.10 -36.70
N GLN A 306 -1.80 -7.30 -37.92
CA GLN A 306 -2.66 -7.46 -39.11
C GLN A 306 -3.57 -8.69 -39.07
N HIS A 307 -3.27 -9.66 -38.19
CA HIS A 307 -4.07 -10.87 -38.03
C HIS A 307 -5.23 -10.71 -37.04
N ASP A 308 -5.30 -9.58 -36.33
CA ASP A 308 -6.34 -9.29 -35.36
C ASP A 308 -7.56 -8.66 -36.04
N ALA A 309 -8.74 -8.80 -35.43
CA ALA A 309 -9.90 -7.98 -35.79
C ALA A 309 -9.59 -6.50 -35.48
N SER A 310 -10.14 -5.58 -36.29
CA SER A 310 -9.77 -4.16 -36.27
C SER A 310 -9.68 -3.57 -34.86
N ALA A 311 -8.48 -3.09 -34.53
CA ALA A 311 -8.15 -2.40 -33.29
C ALA A 311 -7.91 -0.90 -33.51
N GLY A 312 -8.08 -0.43 -34.75
CA GLY A 312 -7.88 0.96 -35.12
C GLY A 312 -8.92 1.87 -34.48
N SER A 313 -8.52 3.13 -34.31
CA SER A 313 -9.43 4.26 -34.10
C SER A 313 -9.49 5.04 -35.42
N ASP A 314 -10.66 5.58 -35.78
CA ASP A 314 -10.77 6.41 -36.99
C ASP A 314 -9.96 7.72 -36.86
N ASP A 315 -9.71 8.17 -35.62
CA ASP A 315 -9.02 9.43 -35.32
C ASP A 315 -7.49 9.29 -35.16
N ILE A 316 -6.97 8.07 -35.00
CA ILE A 316 -5.56 7.84 -34.68
C ILE A 316 -4.94 6.86 -35.69
N PRO A 317 -3.83 7.23 -36.35
CA PRO A 317 -3.15 6.35 -37.29
C PRO A 317 -2.81 4.99 -36.66
N ALA A 318 -3.21 3.92 -37.35
CA ALA A 318 -2.87 2.56 -36.98
C ALA A 318 -1.80 2.00 -37.92
N LEU A 319 -0.82 1.29 -37.37
CA LEU A 319 0.27 0.65 -38.12
C LEU A 319 0.37 -0.81 -37.70
N ALA A 320 0.24 -1.72 -38.67
CA ALA A 320 0.49 -3.13 -38.42
C ALA A 320 2.00 -3.36 -38.21
N TRP A 321 2.37 -4.06 -37.15
CA TRP A 321 3.79 -4.32 -36.87
C TRP A 321 4.46 -5.12 -37.99
N GLN A 322 3.73 -6.00 -38.67
CA GLN A 322 4.23 -6.76 -39.82
C GLN A 322 4.64 -5.86 -41.00
N GLN A 323 3.89 -4.78 -41.25
CA GLN A 323 4.27 -3.78 -42.25
C GLN A 323 5.42 -2.91 -41.75
N ALA A 324 5.46 -2.63 -40.44
CA ALA A 324 6.49 -1.81 -39.84
C ALA A 324 7.89 -2.42 -39.93
N ILE A 325 7.99 -3.75 -39.87
CA ILE A 325 9.27 -4.46 -39.98
C ILE A 325 9.81 -4.56 -41.41
N GLU A 326 9.09 -4.07 -42.42
CA GLU A 326 9.58 -4.01 -43.81
C GLU A 326 10.44 -2.77 -44.09
N ALA A 327 10.43 -1.79 -43.17
CA ALA A 327 11.21 -0.57 -43.29
C ALA A 327 12.72 -0.80 -43.08
N GLU A 328 13.51 0.24 -43.34
CA GLU A 328 14.94 0.25 -43.03
C GLU A 328 15.17 0.35 -41.51
N PRO A 329 16.14 -0.42 -40.96
CA PRO A 329 16.43 -0.38 -39.53
C PRO A 329 17.08 0.95 -39.13
N ILE A 330 16.70 1.48 -37.96
CA ILE A 330 17.44 2.62 -37.40
C ILE A 330 18.89 2.22 -37.09
N ALA A 331 19.83 3.08 -37.50
CA ALA A 331 21.24 2.90 -37.18
C ALA A 331 21.49 3.12 -35.68
N ASN A 332 21.05 4.27 -35.16
CA ASN A 332 21.27 4.68 -33.78
C ASN A 332 19.94 4.78 -33.02
N PRO A 333 19.81 4.11 -31.86
CA PRO A 333 18.70 4.33 -30.94
C PRO A 333 18.61 5.79 -30.51
N VAL A 334 17.40 6.26 -30.23
CA VAL A 334 17.18 7.61 -29.68
C VAL A 334 17.66 7.66 -28.22
N VAL A 335 18.52 8.63 -27.91
CA VAL A 335 19.04 8.83 -26.55
C VAL A 335 17.96 9.41 -25.65
N ARG A 336 17.78 8.81 -24.47
CA ARG A 336 16.81 9.20 -23.44
C ARG A 336 17.49 9.21 -22.07
N ALA A 337 17.00 10.02 -21.15
CA ALA A 337 17.44 9.95 -19.75
C ALA A 337 16.73 8.79 -19.03
N PRO A 338 17.40 8.02 -18.15
CA PRO A 338 16.76 6.92 -17.41
C PRO A 338 15.56 7.34 -16.55
N THR A 339 15.48 8.62 -16.17
CA THR A 339 14.36 9.19 -15.42
C THR A 339 13.11 9.45 -16.27
N GLN A 340 13.23 9.43 -17.60
CA GLN A 340 12.10 9.64 -18.49
C GLN A 340 11.16 8.41 -18.53
N PRO A 341 9.87 8.62 -18.85
CA PRO A 341 8.90 7.52 -18.97
C PRO A 341 9.32 6.47 -19.99
N ALA A 342 9.10 5.20 -19.64
CA ALA A 342 9.21 4.04 -20.52
C ALA A 342 7.81 3.55 -20.95
N TYR A 343 6.84 3.55 -20.03
CA TYR A 343 5.48 3.11 -20.32
C TYR A 343 4.42 3.82 -19.48
N ILE A 344 3.18 3.69 -19.95
CA ILE A 344 1.96 4.10 -19.22
C ILE A 344 1.01 2.91 -19.18
N ILE A 345 0.74 2.36 -17.99
CA ILE A 345 -0.23 1.27 -17.82
C ILE A 345 -1.48 1.80 -17.15
N TYR A 346 -2.64 1.53 -17.75
CA TYR A 346 -3.93 1.96 -17.23
C TYR A 346 -4.50 0.95 -16.24
N THR A 347 -4.91 1.45 -15.08
CA THR A 347 -5.54 0.64 -14.02
C THR A 347 -7.01 1.02 -13.84
N SER A 348 -7.81 0.13 -13.25
CA SER A 348 -9.18 0.45 -12.85
C SER A 348 -9.15 1.50 -11.74
N GLY A 349 -9.40 2.76 -12.08
CA GLY A 349 -9.54 3.81 -11.06
C GLY A 349 -10.77 3.55 -10.19
N SER A 350 -10.66 3.80 -8.88
CA SER A 350 -11.77 3.71 -7.93
C SER A 350 -12.98 4.59 -8.29
N THR A 351 -12.76 5.61 -9.11
CA THR A 351 -13.78 6.53 -9.64
C THR A 351 -14.43 6.05 -10.94
N GLY A 352 -14.13 4.84 -11.41
CA GLY A 352 -14.64 4.27 -12.66
C GLY A 352 -13.96 4.80 -13.94
N THR A 353 -13.13 5.84 -13.83
CA THR A 353 -12.30 6.34 -14.94
C THR A 353 -10.91 5.70 -14.87
N PRO A 354 -10.42 5.06 -15.94
CA PRO A 354 -9.06 4.51 -15.98
C PRO A 354 -8.02 5.58 -15.66
N LYS A 355 -6.99 5.23 -14.87
CA LYS A 355 -5.87 6.12 -14.55
C LYS A 355 -4.57 5.55 -15.14
N GLY A 356 -3.87 6.35 -15.94
CA GLY A 356 -2.56 6.01 -16.49
C GLY A 356 -1.46 6.16 -15.44
N VAL A 357 -0.80 5.05 -15.11
CA VAL A 357 0.38 5.04 -14.23
C VAL A 357 1.63 5.14 -15.10
N VAL A 358 2.35 6.25 -14.98
CA VAL A 358 3.56 6.54 -15.75
C VAL A 358 4.78 6.02 -15.00
N ILE A 359 5.57 5.15 -15.63
CA ILE A 359 6.76 4.57 -15.02
C ILE A 359 8.00 4.89 -15.86
N SER A 360 9.08 5.31 -15.19
CA SER A 360 10.36 5.61 -15.84
C SER A 360 11.15 4.36 -16.20
N HIS A 361 12.07 4.50 -17.16
CA HIS A 361 13.02 3.44 -17.50
C HIS A 361 13.77 2.93 -16.26
N ARG A 362 14.31 3.84 -15.44
CA ARG A 362 15.06 3.51 -14.24
C ARG A 362 14.20 2.80 -13.19
N GLY A 363 12.95 3.25 -13.00
CA GLY A 363 12.03 2.61 -12.06
C GLY A 363 11.77 1.15 -12.43
N ALA A 364 11.44 0.91 -13.70
CA ALA A 364 11.18 -0.44 -14.22
C ALA A 364 12.45 -1.33 -14.20
N LEU A 365 13.60 -0.77 -14.60
CA LEU A 365 14.87 -1.49 -14.62
C LEU A 365 15.33 -1.85 -13.21
N ASN A 366 15.16 -0.96 -12.23
CA ASN A 366 15.46 -1.22 -10.82
C ASN A 366 14.68 -2.44 -10.30
N THR A 367 13.38 -2.52 -10.57
CA THR A 367 12.56 -3.67 -10.20
C THR A 367 13.06 -4.96 -10.86
N CYS A 368 13.38 -4.93 -12.16
CA CYS A 368 13.91 -6.10 -12.85
C CYS A 368 15.25 -6.57 -12.24
N CYS A 369 16.15 -5.63 -11.93
CA CYS A 369 17.45 -5.91 -11.31
C CYS A 369 17.32 -6.47 -9.88
N ASP A 370 16.42 -5.91 -9.07
CA ASP A 370 16.15 -6.37 -7.71
C ASP A 370 15.57 -7.79 -7.70
N ILE A 371 14.54 -8.07 -8.51
CA ILE A 371 13.96 -9.42 -8.64
C ILE A 371 15.03 -10.42 -9.10
N ASN A 372 15.80 -10.07 -10.13
CA ASN A 372 16.87 -10.95 -10.62
C ASN A 372 17.92 -11.25 -9.54
N THR A 373 18.23 -10.27 -8.68
CA THR A 373 19.21 -10.46 -7.60
C THR A 373 18.63 -11.35 -6.50
N ARG A 374 17.39 -11.11 -6.06
CA ARG A 374 16.72 -11.88 -5.00
C ARG A 374 16.52 -13.35 -5.38
N TYR A 375 16.18 -13.61 -6.63
CA TYR A 375 15.89 -14.96 -7.12
C TYR A 375 17.04 -15.58 -7.92
N GLN A 376 18.21 -14.92 -7.94
CA GLN A 376 19.44 -15.42 -8.61
C GLN A 376 19.25 -15.77 -10.09
N VAL A 377 18.43 -14.98 -10.78
CA VAL A 377 18.11 -15.20 -12.20
C VAL A 377 19.35 -15.00 -13.07
N GLY A 378 19.64 -16.02 -13.87
CA GLY A 378 20.86 -16.16 -14.66
C GLY A 378 20.62 -16.40 -16.16
N PRO A 379 21.73 -16.54 -16.93
CA PRO A 379 21.72 -16.62 -18.39
C PRO A 379 21.20 -17.95 -18.96
N HIS A 380 20.76 -18.88 -18.11
CA HIS A 380 20.17 -20.16 -18.50
C HIS A 380 18.67 -20.25 -18.20
N ASP A 381 18.15 -19.27 -17.45
CA ASP A 381 16.75 -19.26 -17.05
C ASP A 381 15.83 -18.90 -18.20
N ARG A 382 14.61 -19.41 -18.12
CA ARG A 382 13.58 -19.17 -19.13
C ARG A 382 12.35 -18.62 -18.44
N VAL A 383 11.68 -17.69 -19.11
CA VAL A 383 10.43 -17.13 -18.63
C VAL A 383 9.31 -17.50 -19.58
N LEU A 384 8.16 -17.87 -19.01
CA LEU A 384 6.91 -17.90 -19.73
C LEU A 384 6.33 -16.50 -19.67
N ALA A 385 6.14 -15.84 -20.81
CA ALA A 385 5.48 -14.55 -20.83
C ALA A 385 3.98 -14.76 -20.62
N LEU A 386 3.53 -14.83 -19.37
CA LEU A 386 2.16 -15.18 -19.01
C LEU A 386 1.26 -13.96 -18.87
N SER A 387 1.81 -12.84 -18.42
CA SER A 387 1.07 -11.62 -18.13
C SER A 387 0.56 -10.98 -19.41
N ALA A 388 -0.68 -10.47 -19.41
CA ALA A 388 -1.14 -9.64 -20.53
C ALA A 388 -0.38 -8.31 -20.51
N LEU A 389 -0.08 -7.75 -21.69
CA LEU A 389 0.81 -6.59 -21.83
C LEU A 389 0.31 -5.33 -21.06
N HIS A 390 -0.99 -5.25 -20.81
CA HIS A 390 -1.61 -4.16 -20.05
C HIS A 390 -1.59 -4.36 -18.52
N PHE A 391 -0.85 -5.34 -18.02
CA PHE A 391 -0.52 -5.52 -16.60
C PHE A 391 0.99 -5.33 -16.40
N ASP A 392 1.37 -4.68 -15.30
CA ASP A 392 2.77 -4.33 -14.99
C ASP A 392 3.71 -5.54 -14.86
N LEU A 393 3.19 -6.71 -14.45
CA LEU A 393 3.96 -7.96 -14.45
C LEU A 393 4.54 -8.33 -15.83
N SER A 394 3.90 -7.91 -16.94
CA SER A 394 4.44 -8.17 -18.28
C SER A 394 5.78 -7.46 -18.53
N VAL A 395 6.09 -6.41 -17.77
CA VAL A 395 7.38 -5.73 -17.86
C VAL A 395 8.49 -6.68 -17.42
N TYR A 396 8.29 -7.44 -16.35
CA TYR A 396 9.26 -8.44 -15.93
C TYR A 396 9.32 -9.61 -16.91
N ASP A 397 8.17 -10.05 -17.43
CA ASP A 397 8.12 -11.09 -18.46
C ASP A 397 8.97 -10.69 -19.68
N ILE A 398 8.91 -9.42 -20.11
CA ILE A 398 9.64 -8.92 -21.28
C ILE A 398 11.12 -8.69 -21.00
N PHE A 399 11.45 -8.00 -19.90
CA PHE A 399 12.78 -7.42 -19.65
C PHE A 399 13.60 -8.13 -18.57
N GLY A 400 12.95 -8.86 -17.67
CA GLY A 400 13.59 -9.45 -16.49
C GLY A 400 14.69 -10.44 -16.86
N VAL A 401 14.34 -11.47 -17.63
CA VAL A 401 15.25 -12.57 -17.98
C VAL A 401 16.09 -12.26 -19.23
N THR A 402 15.58 -11.42 -20.14
CA THR A 402 16.18 -11.10 -21.44
C THR A 402 17.30 -10.04 -21.37
N ALA A 403 17.63 -9.54 -20.18
CA ALA A 403 18.72 -8.59 -19.95
C ALA A 403 20.01 -9.22 -19.38
N ARG A 404 19.98 -10.49 -18.97
CA ARG A 404 21.13 -11.25 -18.43
C ARG A 404 21.70 -12.22 -19.48
N GLY A 405 22.56 -11.72 -20.36
CA GLY A 405 23.36 -12.57 -21.25
C GLY A 405 24.46 -13.31 -20.48
N ARG A 406 24.91 -14.46 -21.01
CA ARG A 406 26.17 -15.11 -20.58
C ARG A 406 27.31 -14.07 -20.55
N ARG A 407 28.00 -13.94 -19.41
CA ARG A 407 29.26 -13.17 -19.34
C ARG A 407 30.35 -13.94 -20.08
N ALA A 408 31.21 -13.25 -20.81
CA ALA A 408 32.43 -13.84 -21.35
C ALA A 408 33.31 -14.28 -20.17
N GLY A 409 33.46 -15.59 -19.95
CA GLY A 409 34.25 -16.15 -18.84
C GLY A 409 33.67 -17.41 -18.18
N ASP A 410 32.37 -17.69 -18.32
CA ASP A 410 31.79 -18.93 -17.80
C ASP A 410 32.14 -20.11 -18.72
N GLY A 411 33.06 -20.97 -18.26
CA GLY A 411 33.80 -21.95 -19.05
C GLY A 411 33.00 -23.00 -19.83
N ASP A 412 33.66 -23.53 -20.86
CA ASP A 412 33.18 -24.59 -21.74
C ASP A 412 33.11 -25.95 -21.02
N GLY A 413 31.92 -26.31 -20.57
CA GLY A 413 31.51 -27.70 -20.40
C GLY A 413 30.57 -28.08 -21.55
N LYS A 414 30.98 -29.04 -22.39
CA LYS A 414 30.21 -29.59 -23.52
C LYS A 414 28.73 -29.78 -23.17
N SER A 415 27.88 -28.83 -23.55
CA SER A 415 26.43 -28.93 -23.53
C SER A 415 25.87 -27.94 -24.54
N THR A 416 24.97 -28.42 -25.39
CA THR A 416 24.27 -27.64 -26.43
C THR A 416 23.86 -26.26 -25.93
N ALA A 417 24.21 -25.20 -26.68
CA ALA A 417 23.98 -23.80 -26.33
C ALA A 417 22.54 -23.52 -25.84
N ARG A 418 22.39 -23.23 -24.55
CA ARG A 418 21.11 -22.87 -23.91
C ARG A 418 21.28 -21.53 -23.19
N SER A 419 20.99 -20.45 -23.90
CA SER A 419 20.82 -19.09 -23.39
C SER A 419 19.41 -18.88 -22.79
N SER A 420 19.25 -17.78 -22.05
CA SER A 420 17.96 -17.29 -21.56
C SER A 420 16.98 -17.03 -22.70
N ARG A 421 15.76 -17.55 -22.57
CA ARG A 421 14.72 -17.58 -23.63
C ARG A 421 13.35 -17.26 -23.05
N MET A 422 12.50 -16.65 -23.87
CA MET A 422 11.10 -16.42 -23.58
C MET A 422 10.22 -17.39 -24.37
N VAL A 423 9.29 -18.04 -23.69
CA VAL A 423 8.27 -18.90 -24.29
C VAL A 423 6.92 -18.22 -24.15
N TRP A 424 6.24 -17.98 -25.26
CA TRP A 424 4.88 -17.45 -25.29
C TRP A 424 3.91 -18.62 -25.47
N SER A 425 2.95 -18.74 -24.56
CA SER A 425 1.85 -19.71 -24.63
C SER A 425 0.71 -19.21 -25.51
#